data_AF-A0A972ASH4-F1
#
_entry.id   AF-A0A972ASH4-F1
#
_cell.length_a   1.000
_cell.length_b   1.000
_cell.length_c   1.000
_cell.angle_alpha   90.00
_cell.angle_beta   90.00
_cell.angle_gamma   90.00
#
_symmetry.space_group_name_H-M   'P 1'
#
loop_
_entity.id
_entity.type
_entity.pdbx_description
1 polymer ?
#
loop_
_entity_poly.entity_id
_entity_poly.type
_entity_poly.pdbx_seq_one_letter_code
_entity_poly.pdbx_strand_id
1 'polypeptide(L)'
;MKNKAVRFTALILIFSFVFALSACKKDDAKTTTVATTTRAETTVPESTTADQTAKPLSVEMIKVALGSAGASKWDEKISSLSARQKQTITTYFAGVGKPVEFRDGNAYFTEDVIATTLQNETTASNNTTTATEKTTLAAGLTAPVGGSIADIVSFYNQHANATKEYQGKITVQRKMGTKTEITKFLPGLKGILQGVLDRQLKDKDETKTFVNGKNPGDSNDTLEKFLPRSAGQKMSTLKPEGVKTATCVADGNGWKVVITLKKEVMNGIDTIPPHHSSVMDPLEIDNESMDPFTLGDGQVIYGQIKEPNNGGTLSAKVNPNGYLDYLKLDAPLQISGKLGYKGSLNIETVIVGTFWGDLTFTYPS
;
A
#
# COMPACT_ATOMS: atom_id res chain seq x y z
N MET A 1 38.92 38.58 -5.18
CA MET A 1 38.73 39.20 -3.85
C MET A 1 37.66 38.41 -3.07
N LYS A 2 37.91 38.13 -1.77
CA LYS A 2 36.93 37.81 -0.69
C LYS A 2 35.88 36.72 -1.01
N ASN A 3 36.14 35.43 -0.78
CA ASN A 3 36.17 34.68 0.51
C ASN A 3 34.89 34.72 1.36
N LYS A 4 34.31 33.52 1.60
CA LYS A 4 33.83 32.94 2.88
C LYS A 4 33.33 31.51 2.57
N ALA A 5 34.06 30.41 2.79
CA ALA A 5 34.77 29.91 3.98
C ALA A 5 33.85 29.27 5.03
N VAL A 6 33.85 27.93 4.98
CA VAL A 6 33.45 26.93 5.97
C VAL A 6 33.57 27.39 7.43
N ARG A 7 32.55 27.09 8.25
CA ARG A 7 32.67 26.97 9.72
C ARG A 7 31.74 25.86 10.26
N PHE A 8 32.34 24.70 10.56
CA PHE A 8 31.79 23.72 11.50
C PHE A 8 32.87 23.48 12.55
N THR A 9 32.58 23.81 13.81
CA THR A 9 33.44 23.63 14.99
C THR A 9 32.49 23.65 16.19
N ALA A 10 32.06 22.51 16.74
CA ALA A 10 32.79 21.51 17.54
C ALA A 10 32.85 21.87 19.05
N LEU A 11 32.67 20.83 19.88
CA LEU A 11 32.65 20.82 21.36
C LEU A 11 31.51 21.61 22.04
N ILE A 12 30.66 20.89 22.78
CA ILE A 12 30.88 20.68 24.22
C ILE A 12 30.53 19.23 24.55
N LEU A 13 31.44 18.56 25.26
CA LEU A 13 31.33 17.18 25.71
C LEU A 13 31.66 17.22 27.21
N ILE A 14 30.66 17.07 28.06
CA ILE A 14 30.86 16.86 29.50
C ILE A 14 30.06 15.62 29.91
N PHE A 15 30.75 14.49 29.91
CA PHE A 15 30.40 13.34 30.73
C PHE A 15 31.04 13.55 32.10
N SER A 16 30.31 13.27 33.17
CA SER A 16 30.90 13.02 34.49
C SER A 16 30.04 12.00 35.23
N PHE A 17 30.53 10.76 35.24
CA PHE A 17 30.09 9.70 36.14
C PHE A 17 30.21 10.14 37.60
N VAL A 18 29.23 9.82 38.44
CA VAL A 18 29.47 9.25 39.78
C VAL A 18 28.42 8.16 40.04
N PHE A 19 28.86 7.11 40.75
CA PHE A 19 28.13 5.89 41.07
C PHE A 19 26.98 6.05 42.08
N ALA A 20 26.18 4.99 42.16
CA ALA A 20 25.11 4.80 43.14
C ALA A 20 25.58 4.82 44.61
N LEU A 21 24.65 5.15 45.51
CA LEU A 21 24.67 4.70 46.90
C LEU A 21 23.36 3.98 47.21
N SER A 22 23.49 2.72 47.66
CA SER A 22 22.43 2.03 48.41
C SER A 22 22.35 2.61 49.82
N ALA A 23 21.14 2.78 50.34
CA ALA A 23 20.85 2.60 51.76
C ALA A 23 19.37 2.28 51.96
N CYS A 24 19.06 1.52 53.00
CA CYS A 24 17.75 0.93 53.26
C CYS A 24 17.23 1.37 54.65
N LYS A 25 15.95 1.10 54.92
CA LYS A 25 15.22 1.34 56.19
C LYS A 25 14.81 2.82 56.40
N LYS A 26 13.69 3.11 57.06
CA LYS A 26 13.04 2.32 58.13
C LYS A 26 11.51 2.30 58.06
N ASP A 27 10.98 1.27 58.69
CA ASP A 27 9.58 0.88 58.81
C ASP A 27 8.73 1.91 59.57
N ASP A 28 7.41 1.91 59.31
CA ASP A 28 6.41 1.89 60.38
C ASP A 28 5.18 1.08 59.94
N ALA A 29 4.68 0.23 60.82
CA ALA A 29 3.70 -0.80 60.50
C ALA A 29 2.27 -0.41 60.89
N LYS A 30 1.27 -0.89 60.15
CA LYS A 30 0.00 -1.28 60.78
C LYS A 30 -0.65 -2.49 60.11
N THR A 31 -0.67 -3.59 60.86
CA THR A 31 -1.28 -4.89 60.54
C THR A 31 -2.80 -4.83 60.42
N THR A 32 -3.38 -5.61 59.50
CA THR A 32 -4.67 -6.29 59.71
C THR A 32 -4.71 -7.61 58.93
N THR A 33 -5.24 -8.65 59.58
CA THR A 33 -5.35 -10.05 59.15
C THR A 33 -6.74 -10.52 59.62
N VAL A 34 -7.50 -11.43 59.02
CA VAL A 34 -7.22 -12.68 58.27
C VAL A 34 -8.17 -12.72 57.02
N ALA A 35 -8.47 -13.78 56.26
CA ALA A 35 -8.31 -15.24 56.39
C ALA A 35 -8.15 -15.96 55.04
N THR A 36 -7.61 -17.19 55.11
CA THR A 36 -7.30 -18.14 54.03
C THR A 36 -8.52 -18.94 53.54
N THR A 37 -8.49 -19.42 52.30
CA THR A 37 -9.10 -20.71 51.90
C THR A 37 -8.23 -21.34 50.79
N THR A 38 -8.17 -22.67 50.76
CA THR A 38 -7.08 -23.44 50.14
C THR A 38 -7.57 -24.41 49.06
N ARG A 39 -6.85 -24.44 47.92
CA ARG A 39 -6.63 -25.56 46.97
C ARG A 39 -7.84 -26.18 46.24
N ALA A 40 -7.77 -26.11 44.92
CA ALA A 40 -7.91 -27.28 44.05
C ALA A 40 -6.84 -27.20 42.95
N GLU A 41 -5.96 -28.20 42.84
CA GLU A 41 -5.05 -28.32 41.69
C GLU A 41 -5.81 -28.86 40.48
N THR A 42 -5.38 -28.47 39.29
CA THR A 42 -5.52 -29.30 38.09
C THR A 42 -4.27 -29.12 37.24
N THR A 43 -3.35 -30.08 37.38
CA THR A 43 -2.13 -30.19 36.58
C THR A 43 -2.43 -30.66 35.17
N VAL A 44 -2.08 -29.86 34.16
CA VAL A 44 -1.88 -30.27 32.76
C VAL A 44 -0.58 -29.59 32.31
N PRO A 45 0.34 -30.29 31.63
CA PRO A 45 1.77 -30.07 31.88
C PRO A 45 2.39 -28.86 31.18
N GLU A 46 3.36 -28.28 31.87
CA GLU A 46 4.37 -27.40 31.31
C GLU A 46 5.26 -28.17 30.32
N SER A 47 5.22 -27.77 29.05
CA SER A 47 6.14 -28.26 28.01
C SER A 47 7.27 -27.26 27.83
N THR A 48 8.27 -27.31 28.72
CA THR A 48 9.55 -26.62 28.50
C THR A 48 10.34 -27.21 27.33
N THR A 49 11.30 -26.42 26.83
CA THR A 49 12.21 -26.66 25.68
C THR A 49 11.55 -26.53 24.29
N ALA A 50 12.04 -25.71 23.36
CA ALA A 50 13.32 -24.97 23.31
C ALA A 50 13.14 -23.51 22.86
N ASP A 51 13.68 -22.58 23.64
CA ASP A 51 14.00 -21.23 23.17
C ASP A 51 15.26 -21.31 22.30
N GLN A 52 15.06 -21.37 20.98
CA GLN A 52 16.10 -20.99 20.03
C GLN A 52 15.86 -19.54 19.66
N THR A 53 16.85 -18.69 19.94
CA THR A 53 16.74 -17.24 19.91
C THR A 53 16.38 -16.72 18.52
N ALA A 54 15.10 -16.54 18.24
CA ALA A 54 14.61 -15.90 17.03
C ALA A 54 15.22 -14.50 16.93
N LYS A 55 16.13 -14.29 15.97
CA LYS A 55 16.82 -13.00 15.83
C LYS A 55 15.84 -11.95 15.30
N PRO A 56 15.69 -10.78 15.94
CA PRO A 56 14.85 -9.73 15.40
C PRO A 56 15.39 -9.23 14.05
N LEU A 57 14.48 -8.81 13.16
CA LEU A 57 14.83 -8.16 11.90
C LEU A 57 15.69 -6.92 12.16
N SER A 58 16.73 -6.71 11.34
CA SER A 58 17.57 -5.52 11.48
C SER A 58 16.85 -4.26 10.98
N VAL A 59 17.32 -3.10 11.45
CA VAL A 59 16.83 -1.78 11.02
C VAL A 59 16.96 -1.61 9.50
N GLU A 60 18.02 -2.15 8.89
CA GLU A 60 18.25 -2.14 7.44
C GLU A 60 17.22 -2.99 6.70
N MET A 61 16.88 -4.17 7.22
CA MET A 61 15.86 -5.03 6.63
C MET A 61 14.48 -4.34 6.65
N ILE A 62 14.18 -3.64 7.73
CA ILE A 62 12.96 -2.83 7.86
C ILE A 62 12.99 -1.62 6.93
N LYS A 63 14.12 -0.90 6.82
CA LYS A 63 14.31 0.21 5.87
C LYS A 63 14.16 -0.23 4.42
N VAL A 64 14.60 -1.42 4.04
CA VAL A 64 14.39 -1.98 2.69
C VAL A 64 12.90 -2.22 2.43
N ALA A 65 12.19 -2.87 3.36
CA ALA A 65 10.76 -3.12 3.24
C ALA A 65 9.95 -1.82 3.17
N LEU A 66 10.21 -0.85 4.04
CA LEU A 66 9.55 0.45 4.05
C LEU A 66 9.93 1.31 2.83
N GLY A 67 11.20 1.28 2.40
CA GLY A 67 11.70 1.99 1.23
C GLY A 67 11.12 1.50 -0.09
N SER A 68 10.74 0.22 -0.19
CA SER A 68 10.00 -0.30 -1.35
C SER A 68 8.59 0.27 -1.50
N ALA A 69 8.00 0.79 -0.41
CA ALA A 69 6.64 1.32 -0.36
C ALA A 69 6.57 2.84 -0.13
N GLY A 70 7.67 3.59 -0.28
CA GLY A 70 7.71 5.04 -0.02
C GLY A 70 7.62 5.45 1.47
N ALA A 71 7.24 4.53 2.36
CA ALA A 71 7.05 4.72 3.80
C ALA A 71 8.36 4.78 4.61
N SER A 72 9.46 5.27 4.01
CA SER A 72 10.82 5.22 4.56
C SER A 72 11.11 6.19 5.71
N LYS A 73 10.20 7.13 6.00
CA LYS A 73 10.30 8.03 7.16
C LYS A 73 9.93 7.28 8.44
N TRP A 74 10.93 6.99 9.25
CA TRP A 74 10.81 6.24 10.50
C TRP A 74 12.00 6.58 11.41
N ASP A 75 11.80 6.64 12.73
CA ASP A 75 12.83 7.03 13.71
C ASP A 75 13.80 5.89 14.11
N GLU A 76 13.79 4.80 13.33
CA GLU A 76 14.61 3.60 13.50
C GLU A 76 14.31 2.76 14.76
N LYS A 77 13.25 3.07 15.52
CA LYS A 77 12.78 2.26 16.65
C LYS A 77 11.63 1.34 16.26
N ILE A 78 11.78 0.03 16.36
CA ILE A 78 10.76 -0.93 15.88
C ILE A 78 9.42 -0.77 16.65
N SER A 79 9.50 -0.31 17.90
CA SER A 79 8.34 0.03 18.73
C SER A 79 7.54 1.24 18.26
N SER A 80 8.11 2.16 17.48
CA SER A 80 7.43 3.36 16.95
C SER A 80 6.65 3.11 15.65
N LEU A 81 6.88 1.96 15.00
CA LEU A 81 6.28 1.64 13.70
C LEU A 81 4.75 1.72 13.77
N SER A 82 4.17 2.53 12.90
CA SER A 82 2.72 2.64 12.75
C SER A 82 2.10 1.32 12.27
N ALA A 83 0.79 1.13 12.45
CA ALA A 83 0.09 -0.06 11.95
C ALA A 83 0.30 -0.25 10.44
N ARG A 84 0.32 0.86 9.67
CA ARG A 84 0.63 0.89 8.24
C ARG A 84 2.05 0.40 7.96
N GLN A 85 3.05 0.90 8.67
CA GLN A 85 4.45 0.47 8.50
C GLN A 85 4.63 -1.01 8.86
N LYS A 86 4.00 -1.49 9.94
CA LYS A 86 3.98 -2.92 10.30
C LYS A 86 3.36 -3.78 9.20
N GLN A 87 2.20 -3.37 8.67
CA GLN A 87 1.55 -4.08 7.56
C GLN A 87 2.41 -4.07 6.29
N THR A 88 3.07 -2.96 5.96
CA THR A 88 4.01 -2.87 4.84
C THR A 88 5.17 -3.87 4.99
N ILE A 89 5.76 -3.96 6.18
CA ILE A 89 6.86 -4.89 6.49
C ILE A 89 6.38 -6.35 6.36
N THR A 90 5.26 -6.71 6.99
CA THR A 90 4.67 -8.06 6.86
C THR A 90 4.34 -8.41 5.42
N THR A 91 3.77 -7.47 4.65
CA THR A 91 3.39 -7.70 3.24
C THR A 91 4.60 -7.86 2.35
N TYR A 92 5.64 -7.02 2.52
CA TYR A 92 6.90 -7.12 1.77
C TYR A 92 7.58 -8.47 2.00
N PHE A 93 7.74 -8.88 3.26
CA PHE A 93 8.45 -10.12 3.58
C PHE A 93 7.62 -11.38 3.27
N ALA A 94 6.29 -11.34 3.42
CA ALA A 94 5.42 -12.41 2.92
C ALA A 94 5.51 -12.57 1.39
N GLY A 95 5.67 -11.47 0.64
CA GLY A 95 5.88 -11.49 -0.81
C GLY A 95 7.16 -12.19 -1.27
N VAL A 96 8.15 -12.34 -0.39
CA VAL A 96 9.40 -13.11 -0.62
C VAL A 96 9.44 -14.41 0.17
N GLY A 97 8.29 -14.92 0.63
CA GLY A 97 8.16 -16.22 1.28
C GLY A 97 8.69 -16.27 2.73
N LYS A 98 8.82 -15.13 3.40
CA LYS A 98 9.30 -15.03 4.79
C LYS A 98 8.29 -14.26 5.64
N PRO A 99 7.27 -14.90 6.24
CA PRO A 99 6.28 -14.15 7.01
C PRO A 99 6.92 -13.48 8.23
N VAL A 100 6.40 -12.31 8.61
CA VAL A 100 6.90 -11.50 9.73
C VAL A 100 5.80 -11.25 10.74
N GLU A 101 6.13 -11.51 12.00
CA GLU A 101 5.29 -11.24 13.17
C GLU A 101 5.89 -10.12 14.04
N PHE A 102 5.04 -9.41 14.76
CA PHE A 102 5.43 -8.35 15.70
C PHE A 102 5.06 -8.75 17.13
N ARG A 103 6.06 -8.89 17.99
CA ARG A 103 5.92 -9.14 19.43
C ARG A 103 6.97 -8.34 20.20
N ASP A 104 6.70 -8.01 21.46
CA ASP A 104 7.68 -7.43 22.40
C ASP A 104 8.41 -6.18 21.86
N GLY A 105 7.68 -5.33 21.11
CA GLY A 105 8.22 -4.12 20.48
C GLY A 105 9.17 -4.35 19.29
N ASN A 106 9.35 -5.60 18.86
CA ASN A 106 10.27 -6.03 17.81
C ASN A 106 9.53 -6.76 16.67
N ALA A 107 10.27 -7.11 15.62
CA ALA A 107 9.78 -7.85 14.45
C ALA A 107 10.64 -9.09 14.23
N TYR A 108 10.01 -10.24 13.96
CA TYR A 108 10.69 -11.53 13.79
C TYR A 108 10.19 -12.24 12.54
N PHE A 109 11.05 -13.03 11.90
CA PHE A 109 10.58 -14.02 10.93
C PHE A 109 9.93 -15.19 11.67
N THR A 110 8.81 -15.66 11.15
CA THR A 110 8.28 -16.98 11.50
C THR A 110 9.07 -18.03 10.74
N GLU A 111 9.68 -19.01 11.41
CA GLU A 111 10.46 -20.03 10.72
C GLU A 111 9.58 -21.05 9.94
N ASP A 112 10.11 -21.46 8.79
CA ASP A 112 9.67 -22.45 7.81
C ASP A 112 8.20 -22.57 7.37
N VAL A 113 7.97 -22.19 6.10
CA VAL A 113 7.18 -23.01 5.17
C VAL A 113 8.07 -23.39 3.98
N ILE A 114 8.13 -24.69 3.69
CA ILE A 114 9.05 -25.36 2.77
C ILE A 114 8.72 -25.06 1.29
N ALA A 115 9.77 -25.00 0.45
CA ALA A 115 9.65 -24.92 -1.00
C ALA A 115 9.63 -26.32 -1.66
N THR A 116 8.53 -26.68 -2.33
CA THR A 116 8.36 -27.80 -3.28
C THR A 116 6.94 -27.67 -3.89
N THR A 117 6.61 -27.95 -5.16
CA THR A 117 7.33 -28.51 -6.32
C THR A 117 6.61 -28.06 -7.60
N LEU A 118 7.29 -27.91 -8.74
CA LEU A 118 6.64 -27.89 -10.07
C LEU A 118 7.38 -28.82 -11.04
N GLN A 119 6.86 -30.03 -11.22
CA GLN A 119 7.04 -30.83 -12.42
C GLN A 119 5.76 -31.61 -12.73
N ASN A 120 5.35 -31.51 -14.01
CA ASN A 120 4.45 -32.34 -14.81
C ASN A 120 3.57 -33.39 -14.13
N GLU A 121 2.28 -33.39 -14.47
CA GLU A 121 1.80 -34.45 -15.38
C GLU A 121 0.59 -34.02 -16.23
N THR A 122 0.34 -34.79 -17.29
CA THR A 122 -0.63 -34.50 -18.37
C THR A 122 -1.73 -35.54 -18.35
N THR A 123 -3.01 -35.16 -18.42
CA THR A 123 -4.04 -36.02 -19.05
C THR A 123 -5.25 -35.21 -19.51
N ALA A 124 -5.85 -35.63 -20.63
CA ALA A 124 -7.05 -35.02 -21.21
C ALA A 124 -8.26 -35.95 -21.04
N SER A 125 -9.49 -35.39 -20.98
CA SER A 125 -10.63 -35.88 -21.80
C SER A 125 -11.90 -35.01 -21.69
N ASN A 126 -12.33 -34.49 -22.85
CA ASN A 126 -13.69 -34.23 -23.36
C ASN A 126 -14.93 -34.30 -22.43
N ASN A 127 -15.71 -33.20 -22.39
CA ASN A 127 -16.98 -33.03 -23.14
C ASN A 127 -17.53 -31.59 -22.92
N THR A 128 -17.78 -30.75 -23.93
CA THR A 128 -18.88 -30.80 -24.94
C THR A 128 -20.25 -30.44 -24.34
N THR A 129 -20.98 -29.36 -24.71
CA THR A 129 -20.71 -28.15 -25.54
C THR A 129 -21.85 -27.13 -25.37
N THR A 130 -21.59 -25.80 -25.36
CA THR A 130 -22.42 -24.75 -26.02
C THR A 130 -21.59 -23.49 -26.24
N ALA A 131 -21.60 -22.92 -27.46
CA ALA A 131 -20.66 -21.89 -27.91
C ALA A 131 -21.28 -20.49 -28.02
N THR A 132 -20.44 -19.47 -27.80
CA THR A 132 -20.62 -18.12 -28.37
C THR A 132 -19.23 -17.58 -28.74
N GLU A 133 -19.15 -16.76 -29.79
CA GLU A 133 -17.95 -16.71 -30.63
C GLU A 133 -16.70 -16.09 -30.00
N LYS A 134 -15.57 -16.78 -30.20
CA LYS A 134 -14.22 -16.39 -29.82
C LYS A 134 -13.48 -15.91 -31.06
N THR A 135 -13.25 -14.61 -31.19
CA THR A 135 -12.46 -14.03 -32.30
C THR A 135 -10.98 -14.03 -31.95
N THR A 136 -10.19 -14.86 -32.64
CA THR A 136 -8.72 -14.92 -32.50
C THR A 136 -7.99 -14.32 -33.70
N LEU A 137 -6.93 -13.57 -33.43
CA LEU A 137 -5.81 -13.33 -34.36
C LEU A 137 -4.50 -13.90 -33.77
N ALA A 138 -3.45 -14.00 -34.58
CA ALA A 138 -2.37 -14.97 -34.41
C ALA A 138 -1.58 -14.89 -33.09
N ALA A 139 -1.05 -16.05 -32.65
CA ALA A 139 -0.64 -16.35 -31.27
C ALA A 139 -1.80 -16.13 -30.28
N GLY A 140 -2.83 -16.97 -30.43
CA GLY A 140 -4.24 -16.72 -30.05
C GLY A 140 -4.55 -16.42 -28.59
N LEU A 141 -4.15 -15.22 -28.13
CA LEU A 141 -4.69 -14.63 -26.91
C LEU A 141 -6.21 -14.52 -27.04
N THR A 142 -6.90 -14.92 -25.97
CA THR A 142 -8.36 -15.01 -25.92
C THR A 142 -8.84 -14.13 -24.79
N ALA A 143 -9.54 -13.05 -25.12
CA ALA A 143 -10.19 -12.23 -24.11
C ALA A 143 -11.60 -12.75 -23.78
N PRO A 144 -12.06 -12.60 -22.53
CA PRO A 144 -13.41 -12.98 -22.08
C PRO A 144 -14.44 -11.93 -22.51
N VAL A 145 -14.59 -11.71 -23.82
CA VAL A 145 -15.56 -10.75 -24.38
C VAL A 145 -16.98 -11.15 -23.99
N GLY A 146 -17.69 -10.27 -23.28
CA GLY A 146 -19.00 -10.59 -22.70
C GLY A 146 -18.98 -11.69 -21.62
N GLY A 147 -17.80 -12.10 -21.12
CA GLY A 147 -17.62 -13.15 -20.12
C GLY A 147 -18.02 -12.72 -18.71
N SER A 148 -17.78 -13.60 -17.72
CA SER A 148 -18.13 -13.31 -16.33
C SER A 148 -17.19 -12.27 -15.71
N ILE A 149 -17.61 -11.65 -14.60
CA ILE A 149 -16.75 -10.78 -13.80
C ILE A 149 -15.46 -11.50 -13.39
N ALA A 150 -15.52 -12.80 -13.06
CA ALA A 150 -14.34 -13.56 -12.66
C ALA A 150 -13.33 -13.72 -13.81
N ASP A 151 -13.81 -14.04 -15.02
CA ASP A 151 -12.95 -14.20 -16.20
C ASP A 151 -12.30 -12.86 -16.58
N ILE A 152 -13.09 -11.77 -16.59
CA ILE A 152 -12.62 -10.43 -16.94
C ILE A 152 -11.59 -9.91 -15.92
N VAL A 153 -11.80 -10.15 -14.63
CA VAL A 153 -10.83 -9.81 -13.57
C VAL A 153 -9.55 -10.63 -13.71
N SER A 154 -9.66 -11.93 -13.97
CA SER A 154 -8.48 -12.79 -14.19
C SER A 154 -7.66 -12.34 -15.39
N PHE A 155 -8.32 -12.05 -16.51
CA PHE A 155 -7.70 -11.52 -17.73
C PHE A 155 -7.01 -10.17 -17.47
N TYR A 156 -7.69 -9.22 -16.81
CA TYR A 156 -7.09 -7.94 -16.45
C TYR A 156 -5.86 -8.11 -15.56
N ASN A 157 -5.96 -8.90 -14.49
CA ASN A 157 -4.86 -9.14 -13.56
C ASN A 157 -3.63 -9.71 -14.29
N GLN A 158 -3.82 -10.72 -15.14
CA GLN A 158 -2.76 -11.34 -15.91
C GLN A 158 -2.00 -10.31 -16.76
N HIS A 159 -2.71 -9.49 -17.53
CA HIS A 159 -2.09 -8.57 -18.49
C HIS A 159 -1.56 -7.27 -17.85
N ALA A 160 -2.20 -6.77 -16.79
CA ALA A 160 -1.66 -5.70 -15.95
C ALA A 160 -0.33 -6.11 -15.30
N ASN A 161 -0.26 -7.34 -14.77
CA ASN A 161 0.94 -7.87 -14.13
C ASN A 161 2.06 -8.16 -15.14
N ALA A 162 1.74 -8.79 -16.28
CA ALA A 162 2.68 -8.99 -17.38
C ALA A 162 3.28 -7.66 -17.89
N THR A 163 2.50 -6.58 -17.90
CA THR A 163 2.98 -5.23 -18.25
C THR A 163 3.96 -4.67 -17.22
N LYS A 164 3.70 -4.88 -15.91
CA LYS A 164 4.61 -4.43 -14.84
C LYS A 164 5.90 -5.23 -14.76
N GLU A 165 5.84 -6.50 -15.17
CA GLU A 165 6.96 -7.44 -15.20
C GLU A 165 7.75 -7.39 -16.54
N TYR A 166 7.35 -6.53 -17.48
CA TYR A 166 7.90 -6.49 -18.83
C TYR A 166 9.40 -6.15 -18.85
N GLN A 167 10.19 -7.05 -19.42
CA GLN A 167 11.65 -6.93 -19.51
C GLN A 167 12.14 -6.28 -20.82
N GLY A 168 11.28 -6.12 -21.84
CA GLY A 168 11.68 -5.43 -23.06
C GLY A 168 11.89 -3.93 -22.85
N LYS A 169 12.15 -3.20 -23.95
CA LYS A 169 12.10 -1.73 -23.94
C LYS A 169 10.65 -1.28 -23.87
N ILE A 170 10.31 -0.39 -22.93
CA ILE A 170 8.96 0.22 -22.82
C ILE A 170 9.10 1.69 -22.45
N THR A 171 8.33 2.55 -23.11
CA THR A 171 8.16 3.96 -22.70
C THR A 171 6.77 4.11 -22.10
N VAL A 172 6.70 4.69 -20.91
CA VAL A 172 5.44 4.92 -20.19
C VAL A 172 5.28 6.43 -19.97
N GLN A 173 4.17 6.99 -20.44
CA GLN A 173 3.68 8.28 -19.96
C GLN A 173 2.68 8.02 -18.83
N ARG A 174 2.87 8.70 -17.70
CA ARG A 174 2.05 8.58 -16.50
C ARG A 174 1.59 9.96 -16.06
N LYS A 175 0.29 10.22 -16.19
CA LYS A 175 -0.36 11.42 -15.66
C LYS A 175 -1.25 11.02 -14.49
N MET A 176 -1.00 11.53 -13.30
CA MET A 176 -1.75 11.14 -12.09
C MET A 176 -1.84 12.29 -11.10
N GLY A 177 -2.92 12.35 -10.33
CA GLY A 177 -3.10 13.36 -9.29
C GLY A 177 -4.33 13.12 -8.43
N THR A 178 -4.66 14.05 -7.54
CA THR A 178 -5.94 14.03 -6.82
C THR A 178 -6.48 15.45 -6.69
N LYS A 179 -7.59 15.72 -7.39
CA LYS A 179 -8.33 16.98 -7.22
C LYS A 179 -9.16 16.90 -5.95
N THR A 180 -9.16 17.96 -5.16
CA THR A 180 -9.92 18.04 -3.90
C THR A 180 -10.69 19.35 -3.78
N GLU A 181 -11.89 19.27 -3.23
CA GLU A 181 -12.71 20.40 -2.83
C GLU A 181 -13.09 20.25 -1.35
N ILE A 182 -12.77 21.26 -0.55
CA ILE A 182 -13.21 21.34 0.84
C ILE A 182 -14.68 21.78 0.87
N THR A 183 -15.58 20.88 1.26
CA THR A 183 -17.03 21.12 1.30
C THR A 183 -17.52 21.55 2.69
N LYS A 184 -16.83 21.14 3.76
CA LYS A 184 -17.07 21.60 5.13
C LYS A 184 -15.73 21.86 5.82
N PHE A 185 -15.49 23.10 6.24
CA PHE A 185 -14.36 23.49 7.09
C PHE A 185 -14.56 24.91 7.65
N LEU A 186 -13.72 25.32 8.60
CA LEU A 186 -13.74 26.69 9.12
C LEU A 186 -13.36 27.71 8.01
N PRO A 187 -14.21 28.70 7.67
CA PRO A 187 -13.99 29.56 6.50
C PRO A 187 -12.64 30.28 6.48
N GLY A 188 -12.20 30.83 7.62
CA GLY A 188 -10.94 31.57 7.73
C GLY A 188 -9.67 30.73 7.54
N LEU A 189 -9.77 29.39 7.58
CA LEU A 189 -8.64 28.47 7.38
C LEU A 189 -8.76 27.66 6.07
N LYS A 190 -9.89 27.76 5.33
CA LYS A 190 -10.15 27.00 4.11
C LYS A 190 -9.06 27.19 3.04
N GLY A 191 -8.59 28.41 2.83
CA GLY A 191 -7.53 28.71 1.87
C GLY A 191 -6.17 28.11 2.26
N ILE A 192 -5.86 28.01 3.56
CA ILE A 192 -4.63 27.38 4.06
C ILE A 192 -4.71 25.87 3.82
N LEU A 193 -5.83 25.23 4.17
CA LEU A 193 -6.03 23.80 3.96
C LEU A 193 -6.01 23.44 2.46
N GLN A 194 -6.66 24.24 1.60
CA GLN A 194 -6.61 24.02 0.15
C GLN A 194 -5.18 24.14 -0.37
N GLY A 195 -4.44 25.18 0.04
CA GLY A 195 -3.04 25.36 -0.35
C GLY A 195 -2.07 24.31 0.19
N VAL A 196 -2.48 23.51 1.20
CA VAL A 196 -1.78 22.30 1.65
C VAL A 196 -2.14 21.13 0.74
N LEU A 197 -3.43 20.85 0.54
CA LEU A 197 -3.91 19.78 -0.34
C LEU A 197 -3.37 19.92 -1.77
N ASP A 198 -3.47 21.10 -2.38
CA ASP A 198 -2.99 21.40 -3.74
C ASP A 198 -1.47 21.19 -3.90
N ARG A 199 -0.69 21.28 -2.80
CA ARG A 199 0.76 21.02 -2.78
C ARG A 199 1.07 19.54 -2.67
N GLN A 200 0.36 18.79 -1.83
CA GLN A 200 0.61 17.36 -1.63
C GLN A 200 0.03 16.49 -2.74
N LEU A 201 -1.15 16.88 -3.26
CA LEU A 201 -1.97 16.09 -4.18
C LEU A 201 -1.86 16.52 -5.64
N LYS A 202 -0.89 17.40 -5.92
CA LYS A 202 -0.66 18.00 -7.24
C LYS A 202 -0.51 16.95 -8.34
N ASP A 203 -1.16 17.20 -9.46
CA ASP A 203 -0.99 16.46 -10.71
C ASP A 203 0.50 16.37 -11.11
N LYS A 204 0.93 15.15 -11.46
CA LYS A 204 2.27 14.81 -12.00
C LYS A 204 2.11 14.28 -13.41
N ASP A 205 2.94 14.74 -14.34
CA ASP A 205 3.06 14.23 -15.71
C ASP A 205 4.52 13.81 -15.90
N GLU A 206 4.76 12.50 -15.93
CA GLU A 206 6.09 11.91 -16.04
C GLU A 206 6.13 10.97 -17.25
N THR A 207 7.14 11.10 -18.10
CA THR A 207 7.39 10.15 -19.18
C THR A 207 8.77 9.52 -18.98
N LYS A 208 8.81 8.19 -18.89
CA LYS A 208 10.05 7.43 -18.61
C LYS A 208 10.18 6.26 -19.57
N THR A 209 11.41 5.88 -19.88
CA THR A 209 11.72 4.68 -20.68
C THR A 209 12.50 3.69 -19.82
N PHE A 210 12.10 2.43 -19.88
CA PHE A 210 12.71 1.32 -19.16
C PHE A 210 13.20 0.28 -20.16
N VAL A 211 14.29 -0.41 -19.83
CA VAL A 211 14.86 -1.55 -20.54
C VAL A 211 15.27 -2.58 -19.48
N ASN A 212 14.89 -3.84 -19.63
CA ASN A 212 15.07 -4.87 -18.58
C ASN A 212 14.53 -4.39 -17.22
N GLY A 213 13.33 -3.78 -17.23
CA GLY A 213 12.65 -3.22 -16.06
C GLY A 213 13.29 -1.97 -15.43
N LYS A 214 14.40 -1.44 -15.97
CA LYS A 214 15.19 -0.34 -15.35
C LYS A 214 15.29 0.89 -16.24
N ASN A 215 15.27 2.08 -15.65
CA ASN A 215 15.55 3.32 -16.36
C ASN A 215 17.05 3.35 -16.73
N PRO A 216 17.43 3.55 -18.02
CA PRO A 216 18.83 3.64 -18.42
C PRO A 216 19.65 4.74 -17.72
N GLY A 217 18.98 5.80 -17.22
CA GLY A 217 19.62 6.89 -16.49
C GLY A 217 19.77 6.68 -14.98
N ASP A 218 18.98 5.78 -14.37
CA ASP A 218 19.08 5.39 -12.96
C ASP A 218 18.55 3.97 -12.75
N SER A 219 19.44 3.03 -12.45
CA SER A 219 19.07 1.63 -12.23
C SER A 219 18.18 1.37 -11.01
N ASN A 220 18.04 2.35 -10.10
CA ASN A 220 17.13 2.28 -8.95
C ASN A 220 15.69 2.70 -9.31
N ASP A 221 15.52 3.48 -10.37
CA ASP A 221 14.24 3.87 -10.95
C ASP A 221 13.78 2.76 -11.90
N THR A 222 12.73 2.05 -11.50
CA THR A 222 12.31 0.79 -12.14
C THR A 222 10.86 0.88 -12.58
N LEU A 223 10.53 0.10 -13.62
CA LEU A 223 9.17 -0.01 -14.15
C LEU A 223 8.19 -0.39 -13.04
N GLU A 224 8.61 -1.32 -12.17
CA GLU A 224 7.87 -1.76 -11.00
C GLU A 224 7.56 -0.65 -10.00
N LYS A 225 8.52 0.25 -9.71
CA LYS A 225 8.30 1.43 -8.85
C LYS A 225 7.48 2.53 -9.51
N PHE A 226 7.46 2.57 -10.84
CA PHE A 226 6.81 3.62 -11.61
C PHE A 226 5.34 3.33 -11.93
N LEU A 227 4.96 2.06 -12.00
CA LEU A 227 3.60 1.65 -12.32
C LEU A 227 2.75 1.38 -11.07
N PRO A 228 1.41 1.54 -11.14
CA PRO A 228 0.53 1.49 -9.97
C PRO A 228 0.67 0.23 -9.11
N ARG A 229 0.34 0.44 -7.83
CA ARG A 229 0.75 -0.35 -6.68
C ARG A 229 2.24 -0.22 -6.39
N SER A 230 2.60 -0.22 -5.11
CA SER A 230 3.96 0.03 -4.64
C SER A 230 4.95 -1.03 -5.13
N ALA A 231 6.26 -0.79 -4.96
CA ALA A 231 7.29 -1.71 -5.44
C ALA A 231 7.19 -3.08 -4.75
N GLY A 232 7.67 -4.14 -5.41
CA GLY A 232 7.45 -5.52 -5.02
C GLY A 232 6.03 -6.05 -5.31
N GLN A 233 5.06 -5.18 -5.61
CA GLN A 233 3.66 -5.58 -5.78
C GLN A 233 3.26 -5.69 -7.25
N LYS A 234 2.59 -6.80 -7.58
CA LYS A 234 1.81 -6.98 -8.82
C LYS A 234 0.91 -5.76 -9.09
N MET A 235 0.81 -5.29 -10.34
CA MET A 235 -0.03 -4.14 -10.71
C MET A 235 -1.48 -4.32 -10.29
N SER A 236 -2.00 -5.56 -10.39
CA SER A 236 -3.27 -5.92 -9.81
C SER A 236 -3.27 -7.26 -9.10
N THR A 237 -3.97 -7.29 -7.97
CA THR A 237 -4.40 -8.50 -7.25
C THR A 237 -5.91 -8.45 -6.98
N LEU A 238 -6.66 -7.80 -7.85
CA LEU A 238 -8.10 -7.62 -7.72
C LEU A 238 -8.81 -8.97 -7.70
N LYS A 239 -9.79 -9.11 -6.81
CA LYS A 239 -10.64 -10.30 -6.74
C LYS A 239 -12.08 -9.96 -7.16
N PRO A 240 -12.86 -10.92 -7.72
CA PRO A 240 -14.21 -10.66 -8.18
C PRO A 240 -15.15 -10.11 -7.10
N GLU A 241 -14.91 -10.43 -5.82
CA GLU A 241 -15.74 -9.95 -4.71
C GLU A 241 -15.66 -8.43 -4.53
N GLY A 242 -14.57 -7.80 -4.96
CA GLY A 242 -14.40 -6.34 -4.93
C GLY A 242 -15.06 -5.60 -6.09
N VAL A 243 -15.59 -6.32 -7.08
CA VAL A 243 -16.07 -5.74 -8.33
C VAL A 243 -17.59 -5.56 -8.33
N LYS A 244 -18.04 -4.39 -8.79
CA LYS A 244 -19.45 -4.06 -8.98
C LYS A 244 -19.92 -4.39 -10.40
N THR A 245 -19.12 -4.06 -11.40
CA THR A 245 -19.32 -4.42 -12.81
C THR A 245 -17.96 -4.62 -13.49
N ALA A 246 -17.92 -5.51 -14.48
CA ALA A 246 -16.78 -5.69 -15.37
C ALA A 246 -17.30 -5.87 -16.80
N THR A 247 -16.63 -5.28 -17.77
CA THR A 247 -16.86 -5.53 -19.20
C THR A 247 -15.54 -5.75 -19.91
N CYS A 248 -15.56 -6.63 -20.90
CA CYS A 248 -14.48 -6.80 -21.86
C CYS A 248 -15.10 -6.81 -23.27
N VAL A 249 -14.55 -6.00 -24.17
CA VAL A 249 -15.00 -5.84 -25.56
C VAL A 249 -13.80 -5.74 -26.49
N ALA A 250 -13.96 -6.11 -27.76
CA ALA A 250 -12.95 -5.85 -28.78
C ALA A 250 -12.75 -4.34 -28.98
N ASP A 251 -11.50 -3.90 -29.14
CA ASP A 251 -11.09 -2.50 -29.32
C ASP A 251 -9.93 -2.42 -30.33
N GLY A 252 -10.29 -2.36 -31.61
CA GLY A 252 -9.36 -2.43 -32.74
C GLY A 252 -8.70 -3.81 -32.83
N ASN A 253 -7.38 -3.86 -32.73
CA ASN A 253 -6.60 -5.10 -32.65
C ASN A 253 -6.54 -5.72 -31.24
N GLY A 254 -7.00 -5.01 -30.21
CA GLY A 254 -6.91 -5.45 -28.81
C GLY A 254 -8.28 -5.57 -28.16
N TRP A 255 -8.29 -5.51 -26.84
CA TRP A 255 -9.51 -5.61 -26.03
C TRP A 255 -9.54 -4.54 -24.95
N LYS A 256 -10.64 -3.80 -24.89
CA LYS A 256 -10.90 -2.85 -23.82
C LYS A 256 -11.55 -3.57 -22.65
N VAL A 257 -10.96 -3.41 -21.47
CA VAL A 257 -11.52 -3.85 -20.19
C VAL A 257 -11.94 -2.62 -19.40
N VAL A 258 -13.15 -2.62 -18.85
CA VAL A 258 -13.61 -1.61 -17.89
C VAL A 258 -14.12 -2.34 -16.66
N ILE A 259 -13.62 -1.98 -15.48
CA ILE A 259 -14.02 -2.56 -14.20
C ILE A 259 -14.36 -1.42 -13.24
N THR A 260 -15.58 -1.44 -12.69
CA THR A 260 -16.00 -0.56 -11.59
C THR A 260 -16.00 -1.35 -10.29
N LEU A 261 -15.28 -0.86 -9.29
CA LEU A 261 -15.20 -1.45 -7.96
C LEU A 261 -16.47 -1.18 -7.16
N LYS A 262 -16.70 -2.00 -6.13
CA LYS A 262 -17.67 -1.69 -5.08
C LYS A 262 -17.15 -0.52 -4.25
N LYS A 263 -18.05 0.34 -3.78
CA LYS A 263 -17.74 1.38 -2.79
C LYS A 263 -17.15 0.77 -1.51
N GLU A 264 -16.11 1.39 -0.98
CA GLU A 264 -15.50 1.01 0.31
C GLU A 264 -15.58 2.18 1.31
N VAL A 265 -15.76 1.86 2.60
CA VAL A 265 -15.85 2.83 3.70
C VAL A 265 -14.87 2.42 4.79
N MET A 266 -13.87 3.26 5.02
CA MET A 266 -12.73 2.98 5.88
C MET A 266 -12.80 3.87 7.12
N ASN A 267 -12.97 3.27 8.29
CA ASN A 267 -12.84 3.98 9.57
C ASN A 267 -11.34 4.11 9.88
N GLY A 268 -10.86 5.34 10.09
CA GLY A 268 -9.43 5.70 10.12
C GLY A 268 -8.92 6.17 8.76
N ILE A 269 -8.13 7.26 8.76
CA ILE A 269 -7.53 7.84 7.54
C ILE A 269 -6.39 6.96 7.00
N ASP A 270 -5.69 6.23 7.88
CA ASP A 270 -4.61 5.30 7.52
C ASP A 270 -5.10 3.91 7.07
N THR A 271 -6.40 3.63 7.13
CA THR A 271 -6.93 2.28 6.92
C THR A 271 -7.04 1.98 5.42
N ILE A 272 -6.23 1.02 4.96
CA ILE A 272 -6.07 0.69 3.54
C ILE A 272 -7.35 0.00 2.99
N PRO A 273 -7.97 0.51 1.91
CA PRO A 273 -9.16 -0.08 1.30
C PRO A 273 -8.82 -1.35 0.50
N PRO A 274 -9.28 -2.55 0.91
CA PRO A 274 -8.76 -3.81 0.36
C PRO A 274 -9.03 -4.02 -1.13
N HIS A 275 -10.11 -3.48 -1.70
CA HIS A 275 -10.38 -3.61 -3.14
C HIS A 275 -9.73 -2.49 -3.96
N HIS A 276 -9.78 -1.23 -3.51
CA HIS A 276 -9.14 -0.12 -4.22
C HIS A 276 -7.61 -0.25 -4.21
N SER A 277 -6.98 -0.63 -3.08
CA SER A 277 -5.53 -0.84 -3.02
C SER A 277 -5.04 -2.07 -3.80
N SER A 278 -5.96 -2.90 -4.32
CA SER A 278 -5.63 -4.06 -5.14
C SER A 278 -5.38 -3.73 -6.62
N VAL A 279 -5.62 -2.48 -7.05
CA VAL A 279 -5.41 -2.00 -8.45
C VAL A 279 -4.64 -0.68 -8.55
N MET A 280 -4.51 0.07 -7.46
CA MET A 280 -3.83 1.38 -7.43
C MET A 280 -3.27 1.66 -6.05
N ASP A 281 -2.38 2.65 -5.96
CA ASP A 281 -1.84 3.10 -4.69
C ASP A 281 -2.92 3.83 -3.88
N PRO A 282 -3.06 3.54 -2.57
CA PRO A 282 -3.97 4.28 -1.71
C PRO A 282 -3.47 5.73 -1.54
N LEU A 283 -4.40 6.64 -1.30
CA LEU A 283 -4.07 8.02 -0.93
C LEU A 283 -3.15 8.04 0.31
N GLU A 284 -2.02 8.74 0.20
CA GLU A 284 -1.06 8.92 1.30
C GLU A 284 -1.11 10.37 1.76
N ILE A 285 -1.64 10.60 2.97
CA ILE A 285 -1.66 11.88 3.67
C ILE A 285 -1.26 11.59 5.11
N ASP A 286 -0.35 12.40 5.68
CA ASP A 286 0.16 12.24 7.04
C ASP A 286 0.25 13.60 7.75
N ASN A 287 0.65 13.60 9.02
CA ASN A 287 0.77 14.84 9.80
C ASN A 287 1.86 15.80 9.31
N GLU A 288 2.93 15.30 8.66
CA GLU A 288 3.99 16.16 8.12
C GLU A 288 3.53 16.83 6.82
N SER A 289 2.81 16.09 5.97
CA SER A 289 2.27 16.60 4.70
C SER A 289 1.12 17.58 4.92
N MET A 290 0.42 17.48 6.06
CA MET A 290 -0.70 18.33 6.44
C MET A 290 -0.36 19.59 7.25
N ASP A 291 0.90 19.80 7.66
CA ASP A 291 1.31 20.99 8.43
C ASP A 291 0.79 22.31 7.78
N PRO A 292 0.14 23.22 8.55
CA PRO A 292 0.04 23.30 10.02
C PRO A 292 -1.17 22.60 10.66
N PHE A 293 -1.78 21.65 9.94
CA PHE A 293 -2.89 20.83 10.44
C PHE A 293 -2.41 19.46 10.94
N THR A 294 -3.10 18.92 11.94
CA THR A 294 -2.89 17.53 12.40
C THR A 294 -4.12 16.69 12.13
N LEU A 295 -3.95 15.52 11.54
CA LEU A 295 -5.00 14.52 11.37
C LEU A 295 -5.44 13.98 12.74
N GLY A 296 -6.73 14.10 13.04
CA GLY A 296 -7.39 13.35 14.12
C GLY A 296 -8.23 12.21 13.54
N ASP A 297 -9.21 11.75 14.32
CA ASP A 297 -10.15 10.71 13.88
C ASP A 297 -10.89 11.12 12.60
N GLY A 298 -11.04 10.16 11.69
CA GLY A 298 -11.73 10.36 10.42
C GLY A 298 -12.14 9.06 9.74
N GLN A 299 -12.82 9.22 8.61
CA GLN A 299 -13.32 8.18 7.74
C GLN A 299 -13.01 8.56 6.29
N VAL A 300 -12.54 7.60 5.50
CA VAL A 300 -12.34 7.73 4.06
C VAL A 300 -13.33 6.83 3.34
N ILE A 301 -14.03 7.39 2.36
CA ILE A 301 -14.95 6.68 1.49
C ILE A 301 -14.35 6.67 0.09
N TYR A 302 -14.21 5.49 -0.49
CA TYR A 302 -13.81 5.29 -1.88
C TYR A 302 -15.08 5.01 -2.70
N GLY A 303 -15.58 6.03 -3.38
CA GLY A 303 -16.86 6.05 -4.10
C GLY A 303 -17.50 7.44 -4.15
N GLN A 304 -18.51 7.63 -5.01
CA GLN A 304 -19.27 8.90 -5.05
C GLN A 304 -20.40 8.94 -4.02
N ILE A 305 -20.71 10.13 -3.49
CA ILE A 305 -21.88 10.35 -2.63
C ILE A 305 -23.19 10.12 -3.41
N LYS A 306 -23.22 10.57 -4.68
CA LYS A 306 -24.41 10.52 -5.54
C LYS A 306 -24.67 9.15 -6.15
N GLU A 307 -23.65 8.28 -6.22
CA GLU A 307 -23.80 6.89 -6.68
C GLU A 307 -23.55 5.94 -5.50
N PRO A 308 -24.61 5.47 -4.81
CA PRO A 308 -24.48 4.94 -3.45
C PRO A 308 -23.60 3.68 -3.31
N ASN A 309 -23.29 3.00 -4.41
CA ASN A 309 -22.62 1.69 -4.45
C ASN A 309 -21.35 1.62 -5.31
N ASN A 310 -21.03 2.67 -6.08
CA ASN A 310 -19.93 2.64 -7.05
C ASN A 310 -18.66 3.23 -6.43
N GLY A 311 -17.58 2.44 -6.44
CA GLY A 311 -16.24 2.86 -6.09
C GLY A 311 -15.51 3.47 -7.30
N GLY A 312 -14.20 3.31 -7.33
CA GLY A 312 -13.37 3.68 -8.46
C GLY A 312 -13.59 2.78 -9.68
N THR A 313 -13.34 3.35 -10.85
CA THR A 313 -13.36 2.67 -12.14
C THR A 313 -11.95 2.65 -12.73
N LEU A 314 -11.57 1.50 -13.27
CA LEU A 314 -10.39 1.36 -14.12
C LEU A 314 -10.82 1.03 -15.55
N SER A 315 -10.11 1.59 -16.53
CA SER A 315 -10.27 1.26 -17.95
C SER A 315 -8.90 0.97 -18.54
N ALA A 316 -8.71 -0.21 -19.10
CA ALA A 316 -7.45 -0.61 -19.72
C ALA A 316 -7.69 -1.14 -21.14
N LYS A 317 -6.67 -1.09 -21.99
CA LYS A 317 -6.66 -1.83 -23.27
C LYS A 317 -5.51 -2.83 -23.26
N VAL A 318 -5.84 -4.11 -23.46
CA VAL A 318 -4.88 -5.19 -23.68
C VAL A 318 -4.64 -5.33 -25.19
N ASN A 319 -3.38 -5.39 -25.61
CA ASN A 319 -2.98 -5.57 -27.01
C ASN A 319 -2.79 -7.06 -27.37
N PRO A 320 -2.63 -7.42 -28.67
CA PRO A 320 -2.41 -8.81 -29.09
C PRO A 320 -1.28 -9.54 -28.37
N ASN A 321 -0.25 -8.80 -27.93
CA ASN A 321 0.94 -9.35 -27.28
C ASN A 321 0.72 -9.63 -25.77
N GLY A 322 -0.47 -9.33 -25.23
CA GLY A 322 -0.80 -9.58 -23.83
C GLY A 322 -0.30 -8.53 -22.84
N TYR A 323 -0.05 -7.30 -23.31
CA TYR A 323 0.33 -6.16 -22.47
C TYR A 323 -0.69 -5.03 -22.57
N LEU A 324 -0.65 -4.06 -21.65
CA LEU A 324 -1.51 -2.89 -21.70
C LEU A 324 -0.95 -1.86 -22.69
N ASP A 325 -1.81 -1.26 -23.52
CA ASP A 325 -1.53 -0.03 -24.28
C ASP A 325 -1.88 1.21 -23.46
N TYR A 326 -2.93 1.14 -22.63
CA TYR A 326 -3.27 2.16 -21.65
C TYR A 326 -3.90 1.58 -20.38
N LEU A 327 -3.81 2.35 -19.29
CA LEU A 327 -4.55 2.17 -18.04
C LEU A 327 -5.02 3.54 -17.55
N LYS A 328 -6.34 3.71 -17.42
CA LYS A 328 -6.97 4.87 -16.79
C LYS A 328 -7.59 4.46 -15.46
N LEU A 329 -7.50 5.36 -14.49
CA LEU A 329 -8.02 5.21 -13.14
C LEU A 329 -8.85 6.46 -12.81
N ASP A 330 -10.07 6.27 -12.31
CA ASP A 330 -10.91 7.31 -11.74
C ASP A 330 -11.47 6.78 -10.42
N ALA A 331 -10.94 7.26 -9.29
CA ALA A 331 -11.34 6.86 -7.96
C ALA A 331 -11.90 8.08 -7.21
N PRO A 332 -13.23 8.23 -7.14
CA PRO A 332 -13.85 9.27 -6.34
C PRO A 332 -13.65 8.98 -4.84
N LEU A 333 -13.47 10.05 -4.07
CA LEU A 333 -13.09 10.02 -2.66
C LEU A 333 -13.94 11.00 -1.86
N GLN A 334 -14.26 10.64 -0.63
CA GLN A 334 -14.68 11.58 0.41
C GLN A 334 -13.89 11.29 1.68
N ILE A 335 -13.23 12.30 2.22
CA ILE A 335 -12.56 12.26 3.51
C ILE A 335 -13.40 13.11 4.47
N SER A 336 -13.75 12.55 5.62
CA SER A 336 -14.42 13.27 6.69
C SER A 336 -13.70 13.02 8.01
N GLY A 337 -13.60 14.01 8.88
CA GLY A 337 -12.88 13.83 10.14
C GLY A 337 -12.65 15.14 10.88
N LYS A 338 -11.79 15.08 11.90
CA LYS A 338 -11.35 16.25 12.68
C LYS A 338 -9.91 16.58 12.32
N LEU A 339 -9.68 17.84 11.95
CA LEU A 339 -8.34 18.39 11.80
C LEU A 339 -8.02 19.29 12.99
N GLY A 340 -6.91 19.03 13.65
CA GLY A 340 -6.23 19.97 14.53
C GLY A 340 -5.67 21.14 13.73
N TYR A 341 -5.70 22.36 14.26
CA TYR A 341 -4.89 23.48 13.77
C TYR A 341 -4.02 24.01 14.92
N LYS A 342 -2.70 24.05 14.72
CA LYS A 342 -1.72 24.49 15.73
C LYS A 342 -1.95 23.90 17.14
N GLY A 343 -2.33 22.61 17.19
CA GLY A 343 -2.41 21.81 18.41
C GLY A 343 -3.64 22.02 19.32
N SER A 344 -4.61 22.89 18.99
CA SER A 344 -5.67 23.27 19.97
C SER A 344 -7.12 23.24 19.49
N LEU A 345 -7.42 22.99 18.21
CA LEU A 345 -8.78 23.08 17.65
C LEU A 345 -9.15 21.86 16.82
N ASN A 346 -10.11 21.03 17.28
CA ASN A 346 -10.68 19.92 16.51
C ASN A 346 -11.75 20.42 15.53
N ILE A 347 -11.35 20.76 14.31
CA ILE A 347 -12.24 21.32 13.29
C ILE A 347 -12.84 20.20 12.45
N GLU A 348 -14.18 20.09 12.46
CA GLU A 348 -14.89 19.18 11.57
C GLU A 348 -14.64 19.54 10.10
N THR A 349 -14.13 18.56 9.37
CA THR A 349 -13.64 18.71 8.00
C THR A 349 -14.33 17.68 7.11
N VAL A 350 -14.79 18.11 5.93
CA VAL A 350 -15.16 17.22 4.83
C VAL A 350 -14.50 17.73 3.57
N ILE A 351 -13.74 16.84 2.93
CA ILE A 351 -13.09 17.03 1.64
C ILE A 351 -13.71 16.00 0.70
N VAL A 352 -14.18 16.42 -0.46
CA VAL A 352 -14.47 15.52 -1.58
C VAL A 352 -13.31 15.60 -2.55
N GLY A 353 -13.06 14.53 -3.31
CA GLY A 353 -12.03 14.54 -4.32
C GLY A 353 -12.15 13.40 -5.31
N THR A 354 -11.26 13.41 -6.29
CA THR A 354 -11.10 12.31 -7.25
C THR A 354 -9.61 12.09 -7.44
N PHE A 355 -9.13 10.93 -7.03
CA PHE A 355 -7.85 10.41 -7.47
C PHE A 355 -8.00 9.95 -8.92
N TRP A 356 -7.06 10.32 -9.77
CA TRP A 356 -7.14 10.01 -11.19
C TRP A 356 -5.77 9.59 -11.73
N GLY A 357 -5.79 8.77 -12.78
CA GLY A 357 -4.60 8.36 -13.53
C GLY A 357 -4.90 8.11 -15.00
N ASP A 358 -3.97 8.50 -15.86
CA ASP A 358 -3.96 8.20 -17.29
C ASP A 358 -2.53 7.77 -17.66
N LEU A 359 -2.37 6.47 -17.90
CA LEU A 359 -1.11 5.83 -18.26
C LEU A 359 -1.20 5.31 -19.68
N THR A 360 -0.19 5.63 -20.50
CA THR A 360 -0.03 5.13 -21.86
C THR A 360 1.31 4.42 -21.97
N PHE A 361 1.31 3.25 -22.61
CA PHE A 361 2.45 2.36 -22.73
C PHE A 361 2.82 2.20 -24.21
N THR A 362 4.09 2.43 -24.54
CA THR A 362 4.62 2.33 -25.91
C THR A 362 5.74 1.31 -25.95
N TYR A 363 5.57 0.29 -26.78
CA TYR A 363 6.55 -0.76 -27.05
C TYR A 363 7.30 -0.45 -28.36
N PRO A 364 8.54 -0.93 -28.55
CA PRO A 364 9.20 -0.89 -29.85
C PRO A 364 8.40 -1.70 -30.88
N SER A 365 8.47 -1.23 -32.13
CA SER A 365 7.92 -1.90 -33.33
C SER A 365 8.80 -3.05 -33.79
#